data_AF-A0A429BGG3-F1
#
_entry.id   AF-A0A429BGG3-F1
#
_cell.length_a   1.000
_cell.length_b   1.000
_cell.length_c   1.000
_cell.angle_alpha   90.00
_cell.angle_beta   90.00
_cell.angle_gamma   90.00
#
_symmetry.space_group_name_H-M   'P 1'
#
loop_
_entity.id
_entity.type
_entity.pdbx_description
1 polymer ?
#
loop_
_entity_poly.entity_id
_entity_poly.type
_entity_poly.pdbx_seq_one_letter_code
_entity_poly.pdbx_strand_id
1 'polypeptide(L)'
;MGDTRAGGYLAVFSGLRSRSAQLDDSVERAWELKDRLSAVFAREGNPLGDDQYGAELEKNQWIIENGILVAFDEYIAELEDLRDGLRASATNYQDAEGYGDPGYGTGDDPAYPRGG
;
A
#
# COMPACT_ATOMS: atom_id res chain seq x y z
N MET A 1 2.53 36.68 -16.89
CA MET A 1 1.61 35.52 -17.04
C MET A 1 2.37 34.44 -17.79
N GLY A 2 2.33 33.20 -17.29
CA GLY A 2 3.11 32.03 -17.78
C GLY A 2 4.34 31.77 -16.89
N ASP A 3 4.60 30.59 -16.34
CA ASP A 3 4.00 29.27 -16.53
C ASP A 3 4.32 28.41 -15.29
N THR A 4 3.30 27.94 -14.56
CA THR A 4 3.46 27.28 -13.24
C THR A 4 3.29 25.76 -13.29
N ARG A 5 3.33 25.11 -14.45
CA ARG A 5 2.76 23.75 -14.57
C ARG A 5 3.72 22.57 -14.66
N ALA A 6 5.04 22.79 -14.62
CA ALA A 6 6.00 21.68 -14.61
C ALA A 6 6.42 21.21 -13.18
N GLY A 7 6.10 21.96 -12.13
CA GLY A 7 6.55 21.64 -10.76
C GLY A 7 5.55 20.84 -9.91
N GLY A 8 4.30 20.72 -10.36
CA GLY A 8 3.22 20.13 -9.56
C GLY A 8 3.23 18.60 -9.54
N TYR A 9 3.43 17.97 -10.71
CA TYR A 9 3.30 16.52 -10.85
C TYR A 9 4.50 15.76 -10.26
N LEU A 10 5.74 16.21 -10.46
CA LEU A 10 6.93 15.70 -9.75
C LEU A 10 6.78 15.65 -8.22
N ALA A 11 6.27 16.73 -7.62
CA ALA A 11 6.08 16.82 -6.17
C ALA A 11 5.01 15.83 -5.66
N VAL A 12 3.92 15.66 -6.42
CA VAL A 12 2.88 14.67 -6.11
C VAL A 12 3.41 13.24 -6.29
N PHE A 13 4.10 12.95 -7.39
CA PHE A 13 4.73 11.66 -7.67
C PHE A 13 5.68 11.22 -6.54
N SER A 14 6.62 12.09 -6.16
CA SER A 14 7.59 11.80 -5.11
C SER A 14 6.94 11.58 -3.75
N GLY A 15 5.89 12.35 -3.43
CA GLY A 15 5.08 12.17 -2.22
C GLY A 15 4.36 10.82 -2.18
N LEU A 16 3.73 10.41 -3.29
CA LEU A 16 3.05 9.12 -3.41
C LEU A 16 4.01 7.95 -3.24
N ARG A 17 5.20 8.02 -3.87
CA ARG A 17 6.23 6.98 -3.76
C ARG A 17 6.81 6.87 -2.35
N SER A 18 7.05 8.02 -1.70
CA SER A 18 7.52 8.03 -0.31
C SER A 18 6.49 7.38 0.62
N ARG A 19 5.20 7.67 0.42
CA ARG A 19 4.12 7.08 1.22
C ARG A 19 3.95 5.59 0.95
N SER A 20 4.07 5.14 -0.30
CA SER A 20 4.04 3.69 -0.60
C SER A 20 5.19 2.94 0.06
N ALA A 21 6.38 3.53 0.15
CA ALA A 21 7.52 2.92 0.83
C ALA A 21 7.29 2.80 2.35
N GLN A 22 6.65 3.79 2.98
CA GLN A 22 6.27 3.69 4.40
C GLN A 22 5.23 2.59 4.65
N LEU A 23 4.39 2.28 3.66
CA LEU A 23 3.45 1.17 3.74
C LEU A 23 4.16 -0.18 3.58
N ASP A 24 5.23 -0.29 2.79
CA ASP A 24 6.06 -1.51 2.76
C ASP A 24 6.58 -1.87 4.16
N ASP A 25 7.17 -0.89 4.86
CA ASP A 25 7.65 -1.09 6.24
C ASP A 25 6.51 -1.50 7.20
N SER A 26 5.29 -0.98 6.95
CA SER A 26 4.12 -1.26 7.79
C SER A 26 3.57 -2.67 7.54
N VAL A 27 3.54 -3.11 6.28
CA VAL A 27 3.16 -4.47 5.87
C VAL A 27 4.14 -5.48 6.46
N GLU A 28 5.45 -5.23 6.33
CA GLU A 28 6.50 -6.11 6.88
C GLU A 28 6.33 -6.28 8.40
N ARG A 29 6.18 -5.18 9.13
CA ARG A 29 5.97 -5.23 10.60
C ARG A 29 4.69 -5.95 10.99
N ALA A 30 3.62 -5.81 10.21
CA ALA A 30 2.36 -6.48 10.48
C ALA A 30 2.48 -7.99 10.29
N TRP A 31 3.15 -8.44 9.22
CA TRP A 31 3.49 -9.85 9.02
C TRP A 31 4.36 -10.40 10.15
N GLU A 32 5.44 -9.70 10.52
CA GLU A 32 6.30 -10.14 11.63
C GLU A 32 5.53 -10.29 12.95
N LEU A 33 4.62 -9.37 13.24
CA LEU A 33 3.82 -9.41 14.46
C LEU A 33 2.83 -10.57 14.44
N LYS A 34 2.16 -10.79 13.31
CA LYS A 34 1.25 -11.93 13.11
C LYS A 34 1.99 -13.26 13.31
N ASP A 35 3.16 -13.41 12.69
CA ASP A 35 3.98 -14.62 12.80
C ASP A 35 4.44 -14.89 14.23
N ARG A 36 4.92 -13.85 14.93
CA ARG A 36 5.29 -13.96 16.35
C ARG A 36 4.10 -14.36 17.21
N LEU A 37 2.94 -13.76 16.98
CA LEU A 37 1.73 -14.07 17.74
C LEU A 37 1.25 -15.52 17.48
N SER A 38 1.25 -15.94 16.22
CA SER A 38 0.95 -17.33 15.84
C SER A 38 1.91 -18.32 16.51
N ALA A 39 3.20 -17.97 16.59
CA ALA A 39 4.19 -18.81 17.28
C ALA A 39 3.96 -18.86 18.79
N VAL A 40 3.47 -17.77 19.41
CA VAL A 40 3.08 -17.78 20.83
C VAL A 40 1.90 -18.72 21.06
N PHE A 41 0.83 -18.60 20.27
CA PHE A 41 -0.32 -19.51 20.38
C PHE A 41 0.08 -20.98 20.20
N ALA A 42 0.94 -21.28 19.21
CA ALA A 42 1.43 -22.63 18.98
C ALA A 42 2.33 -23.15 20.11
N ARG A 43 3.16 -22.30 20.74
CA ARG A 43 4.09 -22.68 21.81
C ARG A 43 3.39 -22.86 23.15
N GLU A 44 2.51 -21.94 23.50
CA GLU A 44 1.91 -21.89 24.84
C GLU A 44 0.74 -22.87 25.00
N GLY A 45 0.21 -23.43 23.90
CA GLY A 45 -0.84 -24.44 23.95
C GLY A 45 -2.08 -23.92 24.69
N ASN A 46 -2.84 -24.80 25.34
CA ASN A 46 -3.86 -24.39 26.32
C ASN A 46 -3.15 -24.04 27.64
N PRO A 47 -2.93 -22.74 27.94
CA PRO A 47 -2.23 -22.32 29.15
C PRO A 47 -3.13 -22.38 30.40
N LEU A 48 -4.38 -22.79 30.21
CA LEU A 48 -5.42 -22.67 31.20
C LEU A 48 -5.59 -24.05 31.82
N GLY A 49 -4.91 -24.25 32.96
CA GLY A 49 -4.88 -25.53 33.67
C GLY A 49 -6.25 -26.18 33.87
N ASP A 50 -6.26 -27.41 34.38
CA ASP A 50 -7.40 -28.34 34.43
C ASP A 50 -8.63 -27.90 35.27
N ASP A 51 -8.76 -26.62 35.61
CA ASP A 51 -9.95 -26.08 36.27
C ASP A 51 -11.11 -25.84 35.29
N GLN A 52 -12.31 -25.64 35.86
CA GLN A 52 -13.52 -25.39 35.08
C GLN A 52 -13.45 -24.14 34.19
N TYR A 53 -12.59 -23.17 34.52
CA TYR A 53 -12.39 -21.96 33.74
C TYR A 53 -11.48 -22.23 32.55
N GLY A 54 -10.44 -23.05 32.72
CA GLY A 54 -9.55 -23.47 31.64
C GLY A 54 -10.23 -24.36 30.61
N ALA A 55 -11.10 -25.29 31.05
CA ALA A 55 -11.90 -26.11 30.14
C ALA A 55 -12.93 -25.31 29.33
N GLU A 56 -13.47 -24.22 29.88
CA GLU A 56 -14.38 -23.31 29.16
C GLU A 56 -13.63 -22.42 28.16
N LEU A 57 -12.46 -21.91 28.55
CA LEU A 57 -11.64 -21.09 27.66
C LEU A 57 -11.00 -21.92 26.54
N GLU A 58 -10.60 -23.17 26.78
CA GLU A 58 -10.08 -24.08 25.76
C GLU A 58 -11.07 -24.27 24.60
N LYS A 59 -12.38 -24.38 24.90
CA LYS A 59 -13.44 -24.51 23.88
C LYS A 59 -13.51 -23.30 22.94
N ASN A 60 -13.19 -22.12 23.45
CA ASN A 60 -13.30 -20.86 22.72
C ASN A 60 -11.93 -20.32 22.25
N GLN A 61 -10.82 -20.87 22.75
CA GLN A 61 -9.47 -20.41 22.49
C GLN A 61 -9.18 -20.39 20.99
N TRP A 62 -9.46 -21.48 20.29
CA TRP A 62 -9.27 -21.55 18.83
C TRP A 62 -10.08 -20.48 18.08
N ILE A 63 -11.31 -20.19 18.51
CA ILE A 63 -12.16 -19.17 17.87
C ILE A 63 -11.55 -17.79 18.05
N ILE A 64 -11.05 -17.49 19.26
CA ILE A 64 -10.43 -16.21 19.60
C ILE A 64 -9.11 -16.04 18.84
N GLU A 65 -8.24 -17.05 18.87
CA GLU A 65 -6.95 -17.05 18.16
C GLU A 65 -7.15 -16.85 16.67
N ASN A 66 -8.06 -17.63 16.05
CA ASN A 66 -8.36 -17.52 14.64
C ASN A 66 -8.95 -16.14 14.30
N GLY A 67 -9.84 -15.60 15.14
CA GLY A 67 -10.39 -14.26 14.96
C GLY A 67 -9.31 -13.17 14.95
N ILE A 68 -8.32 -13.27 15.84
CA ILE A 68 -7.20 -12.32 15.87
C ILE A 68 -6.33 -12.45 14.62
N LEU A 69 -5.98 -13.66 14.19
CA LEU A 69 -5.13 -13.87 13.02
C LEU A 69 -5.82 -13.43 11.72
N VAL A 70 -7.14 -13.66 11.60
CA VAL A 70 -7.94 -13.17 10.47
C VAL A 70 -7.97 -11.64 10.43
N ALA A 71 -8.12 -10.97 11.59
CA ALA A 71 -8.08 -9.51 11.64
C ALA A 71 -6.72 -8.95 11.19
N PHE A 72 -5.61 -9.66 11.48
CA PHE A 72 -4.30 -9.31 10.95
C PHE A 72 -4.24 -9.45 9.42
N ASP A 73 -4.80 -10.54 8.87
CA ASP A 73 -4.84 -10.75 7.42
C ASP A 73 -5.63 -9.65 6.69
N GLU A 74 -6.80 -9.27 7.22
CA GLU A 74 -7.61 -8.19 6.67
C GLU A 74 -6.85 -6.85 6.70
N TYR A 75 -6.23 -6.52 7.84
CA TYR A 75 -5.44 -5.29 7.96
C TYR A 75 -4.25 -5.25 7.01
N ILE A 76 -3.52 -6.36 6.86
CA ILE A 76 -2.41 -6.46 5.93
C ILE A 76 -2.88 -6.26 4.49
N ALA A 77 -3.98 -6.91 4.10
CA ALA A 77 -4.55 -6.77 2.76
C ALA A 77 -4.91 -5.30 2.45
N GLU A 78 -5.53 -4.58 3.40
CA GLU A 78 -5.84 -3.16 3.25
C GLU A 78 -4.58 -2.29 3.04
N LEU A 79 -3.49 -2.59 3.76
CA LEU A 79 -2.23 -1.88 3.61
C LEU A 79 -1.59 -2.14 2.24
N GLU A 80 -1.64 -3.38 1.76
CA GLU A 80 -1.14 -3.77 0.44
C GLU A 80 -1.93 -3.11 -0.69
N ASP A 81 -3.26 -3.10 -0.60
CA ASP A 81 -4.14 -2.44 -1.56
C ASP A 81 -3.86 -0.93 -1.62
N LEU A 82 -3.72 -0.28 -0.46
CA LEU A 82 -3.40 1.14 -0.39
C LEU A 82 -2.01 1.43 -0.99
N ARG A 83 -1.01 0.61 -0.67
CA ARG A 83 0.34 0.73 -1.21
C ARG A 83 0.33 0.63 -2.73
N ASP A 84 -0.37 -0.35 -3.28
CA ASP A 84 -0.38 -0.62 -4.71
C ASP A 84 -1.17 0.46 -5.46
N GLY A 85 -2.25 0.98 -4.87
CA GLY A 85 -2.96 2.16 -5.38
C GLY A 85 -2.10 3.43 -5.44
N LEU A 86 -1.26 3.66 -4.41
CA LEU A 86 -0.33 4.79 -4.40
C LEU A 86 0.77 4.62 -5.46
N ARG A 87 1.30 3.41 -5.64
CA ARG A 87 2.30 3.10 -6.68
C ARG A 87 1.72 3.31 -8.08
N ALA A 88 0.52 2.77 -8.35
CA ALA A 88 -0.15 2.96 -9.63
C ALA A 88 -0.43 4.43 -9.92
N SER A 89 -0.86 5.19 -8.91
CA SER A 89 -1.06 6.63 -9.03
C SER A 89 0.25 7.37 -9.32
N ALA A 90 1.35 7.00 -8.66
CA ALA A 90 2.66 7.57 -8.91
C ALA A 90 3.12 7.32 -10.36
N THR A 91 2.97 6.09 -10.87
CA THR A 91 3.27 5.76 -12.27
C THR A 91 2.45 6.61 -13.25
N ASN A 92 1.14 6.75 -13.02
CA ASN A 92 0.28 7.57 -13.88
C ASN A 92 0.73 9.04 -13.93
N TYR A 93 1.16 9.62 -12.80
CA TYR A 93 1.68 10.99 -12.78
C TYR A 93 3.03 11.12 -13.48
N GLN A 94 3.91 10.13 -13.32
CA GLN A 94 5.20 10.08 -14.02
C GLN A 94 5.00 9.99 -15.54
N ASP A 95 4.08 9.14 -16.00
CA ASP A 95 3.77 8.98 -17.42
C ASP A 95 3.15 10.27 -17.99
N ALA A 96 2.22 10.90 -17.27
CA ALA A 96 1.60 12.16 -17.69
C ALA A 96 2.63 13.29 -17.90
N GLU A 97 3.71 13.32 -17.11
CA GLU A 97 4.84 14.22 -17.35
C GLU A 97 5.66 13.82 -18.58
N GLY A 98 5.97 12.54 -18.76
CA GLY A 98 6.70 12.04 -19.93
C GLY A 98 5.96 12.26 -21.26
N TYR A 99 4.63 12.21 -21.26
CA TYR A 99 3.79 12.58 -22.40
C TYR A 99 3.59 14.10 -22.54
N GLY A 100 3.75 14.85 -21.46
CA GLY A 100 3.62 16.31 -21.39
C GLY A 100 4.86 17.09 -21.85
N ASP A 101 5.97 16.40 -22.15
CA ASP A 101 7.18 16.98 -22.74
C ASP A 101 7.27 16.65 -24.25
N PRO A 102 6.54 17.36 -25.13
CA PRO A 102 6.97 17.50 -26.50
C PRO A 102 8.15 18.45 -26.47
N GLY A 103 9.36 17.88 -26.39
CA GLY A 103 10.55 18.58 -26.81
C GLY A 103 10.25 19.30 -28.13
N TYR A 104 10.55 20.59 -28.17
CA TYR A 104 10.62 21.37 -29.40
C TYR A 104 11.25 20.53 -30.51
N GLY A 105 10.43 20.14 -31.50
CA GLY A 105 10.80 19.19 -32.54
C GLY A 105 9.86 19.31 -33.73
N THR A 106 10.08 20.35 -34.52
CA THR A 106 9.99 20.37 -35.99
C THR A 106 9.24 19.22 -36.66
N GLY A 107 8.10 19.52 -37.29
CA GLY A 107 7.47 18.62 -38.25
C GLY A 107 6.07 19.07 -38.65
N ASP A 108 6.00 19.95 -39.66
CA ASP A 108 4.94 20.07 -40.64
C ASP A 108 3.48 19.90 -40.16
N ASP A 109 2.89 21.00 -39.70
CA ASP A 109 1.44 21.13 -39.60
C ASP A 109 0.89 21.63 -40.96
N PRO A 110 0.14 20.83 -41.74
CA PRO A 110 -0.45 21.26 -43.01
C PRO A 110 -1.65 22.20 -42.84
N ALA A 111 -1.96 22.66 -41.61
CA ALA A 111 -3.16 23.42 -41.30
C ALA A 111 -3.06 24.94 -41.53
N TYR A 112 -1.91 25.50 -41.94
CA TYR A 112 -1.77 26.94 -42.19
C TYR A 112 -1.12 27.24 -43.55
N PRO A 113 -1.89 27.60 -44.60
CA PRO A 113 -1.29 28.17 -45.80
C PRO A 113 -0.76 29.57 -45.45
N ARG A 114 0.54 29.81 -45.70
CA ARG A 114 1.11 31.16 -45.64
C ARG A 114 0.35 32.05 -46.63
N GLY A 115 -0.35 33.05 -46.12
CA GLY A 115 -0.87 34.15 -46.91
C GLY A 115 0.21 35.21 -47.14
N GLY A 116 0.28 35.72 -48.38
CA GLY A 116 0.86 37.02 -48.75
C GLY A 116 2.30 36.98 -49.22
#